data_AF-A0A849G0P8-F1
#
_entry.id   AF-A0A849G0P8-F1
#
_cell.length_a   1.000
_cell.length_b   1.000
_cell.length_c   1.000
_cell.angle_alpha   90.00
_cell.angle_beta   90.00
_cell.angle_gamma   90.00
#
_symmetry.space_group_name_H-M   'P 1'
#
loop_
_entity.id
_entity.type
_entity.pdbx_description
1 polymer ?
#
loop_
_entity_poly.entity_id
_entity_poly.type
_entity_poly.pdbx_seq_one_letter_code
_entity_poly.pdbx_strand_id
1 'polypeptide(L)'
;ANYWQTLFKLRLPAAMPFVFNGLKIATTLALIGAIVAEYFGSPTRGMGFRISTGVGSLSIDLVWAEIFVAAIVGTVFYGIMAWIERRVTFWHPSQRR
;
A
#
# COMPACT_ATOMS: atom_id res chain seq x y z
N ALA A 1 -3.44 -34.46 15.45
CA ALA A 1 -3.60 -33.02 15.11
C ALA A 1 -4.23 -32.94 13.73
N ASN A 2 -5.36 -32.23 13.60
CA ASN A 2 -6.04 -32.06 12.32
C ASN A 2 -5.25 -31.07 11.44
N TYR A 3 -5.23 -31.25 10.12
CA TYR A 3 -4.52 -30.37 9.17
C TYR A 3 -4.85 -28.89 9.40
N TRP A 4 -6.13 -28.59 9.61
CA TRP A 4 -6.62 -27.24 9.91
C TRP A 4 -6.05 -26.64 11.19
N GLN A 5 -5.85 -27.45 12.23
CA GLN A 5 -5.26 -26.97 13.48
C GLN A 5 -3.79 -26.61 13.28
N THR A 6 -3.03 -27.43 12.55
CA THR A 6 -1.62 -27.17 12.24
C THR A 6 -1.47 -25.95 11.32
N LEU A 7 -2.38 -25.79 10.36
CA LEU A 7 -2.39 -24.64 9.45
C LEU A 7 -2.59 -23.34 10.25
N PHE A 8 -3.70 -23.20 10.97
CA PHE A 8 -4.05 -21.95 11.66
C PHE A 8 -3.21 -21.65 12.91
N LYS A 9 -2.77 -22.67 13.65
CA LYS A 9 -2.06 -22.46 14.92
C LYS A 9 -0.53 -22.49 14.80
N LEU A 10 0.01 -23.06 13.72
CA LEU A 10 1.46 -23.26 13.56
C LEU A 10 2.01 -22.59 12.30
N ARG A 11 1.47 -22.93 11.12
CA ARG A 11 2.02 -22.45 9.84
C ARG A 11 1.67 -20.99 9.55
N LEU A 12 0.42 -20.60 9.76
CA LEU A 12 -0.06 -19.24 9.49
C LEU A 12 0.67 -18.21 10.39
N PRO A 13 0.74 -18.37 11.73
CA PRO A 13 1.43 -17.42 12.60
C PRO A 13 2.93 -17.29 12.32
N ALA A 14 3.59 -18.40 11.95
CA ALA A 14 5.00 -18.40 11.57
C ALA A 14 5.26 -17.69 10.22
N ALA A 15 4.29 -17.72 9.30
CA ALA A 15 4.38 -17.07 8.00
C ALA A 15 3.95 -15.59 8.02
N MET A 16 3.24 -15.12 9.06
CA MET A 16 2.70 -13.75 9.13
C MET A 16 3.72 -12.64 8.81
N PRO A 17 4.98 -12.66 9.33
CA PRO A 17 5.97 -11.64 8.97
C PRO A 17 6.26 -11.57 7.47
N PHE A 18 6.34 -12.74 6.81
CA PHE A 18 6.59 -12.81 5.37
C PHE A 18 5.37 -12.33 4.57
N VAL A 19 4.16 -12.67 5.01
CA VAL A 19 2.92 -12.20 4.39
C VAL A 19 2.83 -10.67 4.47
N PHE A 20 3.09 -10.08 5.64
CA PHE A 20 3.06 -8.62 5.79
C PHE A 20 4.14 -7.91 4.99
N ASN A 21 5.33 -8.48 4.86
CA ASN A 21 6.37 -7.92 3.99
C ASN A 21 5.88 -7.87 2.53
N GLY A 22 5.29 -8.96 2.04
CA GLY A 22 4.64 -8.97 0.72
C GLY A 22 3.50 -7.95 0.62
N LEU A 23 2.67 -7.83 1.66
CA LEU A 23 1.54 -6.90 1.69
C LEU A 23 2.00 -5.44 1.59
N LYS A 24 3.08 -5.05 2.28
CA LYS A 24 3.64 -3.70 2.19
C LYS A 24 4.06 -3.33 0.78
N ILE A 25 4.75 -4.24 0.09
CA ILE A 25 5.16 -4.03 -1.31
C ILE A 25 3.92 -3.99 -2.21
N ALA A 26 2.96 -4.88 -1.98
CA ALA A 26 1.72 -4.89 -2.75
C ALA A 26 0.91 -3.60 -2.58
N THR A 27 0.91 -2.97 -1.39
CA THR A 27 0.19 -1.70 -1.19
C THR A 27 0.74 -0.55 -2.03
N THR A 28 2.07 -0.43 -2.16
CA THR A 28 2.66 0.64 -2.97
C THR A 28 2.40 0.39 -4.46
N LEU A 29 2.52 -0.86 -4.91
CA LEU A 29 2.18 -1.24 -6.29
C LEU A 29 0.70 -1.03 -6.61
N ALA A 30 -0.20 -1.37 -5.68
CA ALA A 30 -1.64 -1.16 -5.85
C ALA A 30 -1.99 0.32 -5.98
N LEU A 31 -1.36 1.19 -5.19
CA LEU A 31 -1.54 2.64 -5.28
C LEU A 31 -1.07 3.18 -6.63
N ILE A 32 0.11 2.77 -7.09
CA ILE A 32 0.61 3.14 -8.42
C ILE A 32 -0.35 2.67 -9.51
N GLY A 33 -0.79 1.41 -9.44
CA GLY A 33 -1.74 0.83 -10.38
C GLY A 33 -3.08 1.57 -10.40
N ALA A 34 -3.58 1.99 -9.23
CA ALA A 34 -4.80 2.79 -9.13
C ALA A 34 -4.63 4.17 -9.77
N ILE A 35 -3.52 4.89 -9.51
CA ILE A 35 -3.25 6.19 -10.13
C ILE A 35 -3.13 6.07 -11.65
N VAL A 36 -2.44 5.05 -12.15
CA VAL A 36 -2.32 4.80 -13.60
C VAL A 36 -3.68 4.47 -14.21
N ALA A 37 -4.49 3.64 -13.53
CA ALA A 37 -5.85 3.33 -13.98
C ALA A 37 -6.73 4.58 -14.03
N GLU A 38 -6.65 5.46 -13.03
CA GLU A 38 -7.36 6.76 -13.02
C GLU A 38 -6.86 7.70 -14.12
N TYR A 39 -5.55 7.67 -14.41
CA TYR A 39 -4.93 8.52 -15.42
C TYR A 39 -5.45 8.21 -16.84
N PHE A 40 -5.59 6.93 -17.20
CA PHE A 40 -6.00 6.49 -18.55
C PHE A 40 -7.49 6.11 -18.68
N GLY A 41 -8.11 5.59 -17.62
CA GLY A 41 -9.45 5.00 -17.65
C GLY A 41 -10.60 6.01 -17.54
N SER A 42 -10.29 7.28 -17.26
CA SER A 42 -11.22 8.40 -17.10
C SER A 42 -12.37 8.17 -16.09
N PRO A 43 -12.11 8.40 -14.80
CA PRO A 43 -13.12 8.84 -13.85
C PRO A 43 -13.10 10.38 -13.82
N THR A 44 -14.25 11.04 -13.81
CA THR A 44 -14.39 12.50 -13.68
C THR A 44 -13.76 13.09 -12.39
N ARG A 45 -13.17 12.23 -11.54
CA ARG A 45 -12.56 12.51 -10.24
C ARG A 45 -11.44 11.49 -9.99
N GLY A 46 -10.32 11.90 -9.42
CA GLY A 46 -9.20 11.01 -9.07
C GLY A 46 -7.87 11.75 -9.13
N MET A 47 -6.84 11.24 -8.44
CA MET A 47 -5.50 11.86 -8.46
C MET A 47 -4.89 11.72 -9.86
N GLY A 48 -4.99 10.53 -10.47
CA GLY A 48 -4.50 10.30 -11.84
C GLY A 48 -5.17 11.19 -12.88
N PHE A 49 -6.48 11.43 -12.73
CA PHE A 49 -7.23 12.33 -13.60
C PHE A 49 -6.84 13.81 -13.45
N ARG A 50 -6.61 14.27 -12.21
CA ARG A 50 -6.17 15.66 -11.96
C ARG A 50 -4.77 15.92 -12.50
N ILE A 51 -3.90 14.91 -12.47
CA ILE A 51 -2.57 14.99 -13.11
C ILE A 51 -2.72 15.10 -14.63
N SER A 52 -3.50 14.23 -15.28
CA SER A 52 -3.64 14.24 -16.74
C SER A 52 -4.27 15.53 -17.27
N THR A 53 -5.31 16.03 -16.58
CA THR A 53 -5.95 17.31 -16.92
C THR A 53 -5.04 18.50 -16.64
N GLY A 54 -4.32 18.52 -15.51
CA GLY A 54 -3.38 19.57 -15.15
C GLY A 54 -2.20 19.70 -16.11
N VAL A 55 -1.70 18.58 -16.64
CA VAL A 55 -0.68 18.57 -17.71
C VAL A 55 -1.26 19.19 -18.99
N GLY A 56 -2.50 18.83 -19.36
CA GLY A 56 -3.18 19.39 -20.52
C GLY A 56 -3.46 20.90 -20.42
N SER A 57 -3.73 21.40 -19.21
CA SER A 57 -3.96 22.82 -18.94
C SER A 57 -2.70 23.61 -18.53
N LEU A 58 -1.50 23.02 -18.68
CA LEU A 58 -0.21 23.61 -18.26
C LEU A 58 -0.20 24.09 -16.80
N SER A 59 -1.08 23.54 -15.97
CA SER A 59 -1.25 23.86 -14.56
C SER A 59 -0.26 23.06 -13.72
N ILE A 60 1.03 23.36 -13.88
CA ILE A 60 2.14 22.61 -13.28
C ILE A 60 2.06 22.61 -11.74
N ASP A 61 1.53 23.69 -11.15
CA ASP A 61 1.30 23.79 -9.70
C ASP A 61 0.37 22.68 -9.19
N LEU A 62 -0.69 22.37 -9.96
CA LEU A 62 -1.63 21.30 -9.62
C LEU A 62 -0.95 19.93 -9.71
N VAL A 63 -0.14 19.72 -10.75
CA VAL A 63 0.59 18.44 -10.94
C VAL A 63 1.53 18.17 -9.78
N TRP A 64 2.31 19.16 -9.34
CA TRP A 64 3.19 19.01 -8.18
C TRP A 64 2.43 18.80 -6.87
N ALA A 65 1.30 19.48 -6.69
CA ALA A 65 0.43 19.26 -5.54
C ALA A 65 -0.09 17.81 -5.49
N GLU A 66 -0.55 17.26 -6.61
CA GLU A 66 -1.02 15.87 -6.70
C GLU A 66 0.12 14.86 -6.45
N ILE A 67 1.32 15.11 -6.99
CA ILE A 67 2.51 14.27 -6.71
C ILE A 67 2.84 14.26 -5.22
N PHE A 68 2.81 15.43 -4.57
CA PHE A 68 3.07 15.54 -3.14
C PHE A 68 2.02 14.79 -2.30
N VAL A 69 0.73 14.95 -2.65
CA VAL A 69 -0.37 14.22 -2.00
C VAL A 69 -0.20 12.71 -2.21
N ALA A 70 0.11 12.25 -3.42
CA ALA A 70 0.35 10.85 -3.72
C ALA A 70 1.51 10.27 -2.89
N ALA A 71 2.60 11.04 -2.71
CA ALA A 71 3.72 10.64 -1.86
C ALA A 71 3.32 10.49 -0.38
N ILE A 72 2.51 11.41 0.14
CA ILE A 72 1.97 11.33 1.50
C ILE A 72 1.09 10.09 1.64
N VAL A 73 0.13 9.91 0.72
CA VAL A 73 -0.83 8.80 0.78
C VAL A 73 -0.09 7.47 0.68
N GLY A 74 0.87 7.32 -0.24
CA GLY A 74 1.71 6.13 -0.34
C GLY A 74 2.48 5.83 0.94
N THR A 75 3.06 6.87 1.55
CA THR A 75 3.79 6.75 2.83
C THR A 75 2.85 6.34 3.97
N VAL A 76 1.64 6.91 4.05
CA VAL A 76 0.63 6.59 5.06
C VAL A 76 0.16 5.15 4.90
N PHE A 77 -0.14 4.70 3.68
CA PHE A 77 -0.56 3.32 3.42
C PHE A 77 0.52 2.31 3.84
N TYR A 78 1.77 2.55 3.45
CA TYR A 78 2.90 1.72 3.90
C TYR A 78 3.04 1.75 5.43
N GLY A 79 2.94 2.93 6.04
CA GLY A 79 3.02 3.13 7.48
C GLY A 79 1.94 2.37 8.25
N ILE A 80 0.69 2.38 7.75
CA ILE A 80 -0.42 1.61 8.31
C ILE A 80 -0.09 0.11 8.25
N MET A 81 0.40 -0.40 7.11
CA MET A 81 0.77 -1.81 7.01
C MET A 81 1.94 -2.18 7.93
N ALA A 82 2.93 -1.30 8.07
CA ALA A 82 4.03 -1.50 9.01
C ALA A 82 3.58 -1.47 10.47
N TRP A 83 2.61 -0.61 10.81
CA TRP A 83 2.02 -0.55 12.13
C TRP A 83 1.21 -1.82 12.46
N ILE A 84 0.40 -2.31 11.51
CA ILE A 84 -0.34 -3.56 11.64
C ILE A 84 0.62 -4.74 11.80
N GLU A 85 1.67 -4.82 10.98
CA GLU A 85 2.69 -5.88 11.13
C GLU A 85 3.28 -5.88 12.54
N ARG A 86 3.68 -4.73 13.07
CA ARG A 86 4.25 -4.63 14.44
C ARG A 86 3.27 -5.13 15.50
N ARG A 87 1.98 -4.82 15.35
CA ARG A 87 0.92 -5.27 16.27
C ARG A 87 0.66 -6.77 16.16
N VAL A 88 0.77 -7.36 14.99
CA VAL A 88 0.47 -8.77 14.74
C VAL A 88 1.69 -9.66 14.85
N THR A 89 2.91 -9.14 14.79
CA THR A 89 4.14 -9.95 14.89
C THR A 89 4.90 -9.69 16.18
N PHE A 90 4.25 -9.11 17.20
CA PHE A 90 4.86 -8.70 18.47
C PHE A 90 5.57 -9.85 19.21
N TRP A 91 5.17 -11.11 18.95
CA TRP A 91 5.75 -12.32 19.55
C TRP A 91 6.98 -12.85 18.81
N HIS A 92 7.23 -12.44 17.56
CA HIS A 92 8.28 -13.02 16.75
C HIS A 92 9.65 -12.39 17.09
N PRO A 93 10.70 -13.18 17.43
CA PRO A 93 12.00 -12.66 17.83
C PRO A 93 12.69 -11.76 16.81
N SER A 94 12.27 -11.78 15.54
CA SER A 94 12.79 -10.92 14.48
C SER A 94 12.40 -9.44 14.63
N GLN A 95 11.38 -9.11 15.42
CA GLN A 95 11.03 -7.72 15.80
C GLN A 95 11.77 -7.23 17.06
N ARG A 96 12.55 -8.09 17.73
CA ARG A 96 13.26 -7.78 18.99
C ARG A 96 14.65 -7.16 18.80
N ARG A 97 14.92 -6.56 17.64
CA ARG A 97 16.14 -5.76 17.41
C ARG A 97 15.93 -4.32 17.83
#